data_AF-A0A2H0UV39-F1
#
_entry.id   AF-A0A2H0UV39-F1
#
_cell.length_a   1.000
_cell.length_b   1.000
_cell.length_c   1.000
_cell.angle_alpha   90.00
_cell.angle_beta   90.00
_cell.angle_gamma   90.00
#
_symmetry.space_group_name_H-M   'P 1'
#
loop_
_entity.id
_entity.type
_entity.pdbx_description
1 polymer ?
#
loop_
_entity_poly.entity_id
_entity_poly.type
_entity_poly.pdbx_seq_one_letter_code
_entity_poly.pdbx_strand_id
1 'polypeptide(L)'
;MSFKKDKREKNALLEAFVFATIFSLVAPVGLFNSPLKVQEVKAQDLCEVAADVVLITDTSGSMNDGQAQSKCLWWSLELVGPSYQWVQHTDYNITEAWCLAKDQGPSLPAVYSAATESKLFYAKKAANTFLDNMGTNDQSALVQFNSISSLEKGLSNNHASTKAVINGLTAAGSTNIGDAIKEGILELNSVRANPQANKVMIL
;
A
#
# COMPACT_ATOMS: atom_id res chain seq x y z
N MET A 1 -2.93 36.04 54.17
CA MET A 1 -3.69 35.44 55.29
C MET A 1 -4.87 36.36 55.63
N SER A 2 -5.94 35.82 56.21
CA SER A 2 -7.20 36.51 56.57
C SER A 2 -8.24 36.69 55.45
N PHE A 3 -9.36 35.98 55.62
CA PHE A 3 -10.59 36.11 54.84
C PHE A 3 -11.34 37.39 55.22
N LYS A 4 -12.09 37.97 54.28
CA LYS A 4 -13.34 38.67 54.61
C LYS A 4 -14.53 37.95 53.97
N LYS A 5 -15.60 37.83 54.75
CA LYS A 5 -16.77 36.99 54.49
C LYS A 5 -18.00 37.77 54.93
N ASP A 6 -18.79 38.24 53.97
CA ASP A 6 -20.17 38.69 54.19
C ASP A 6 -21.02 38.36 52.95
N LYS A 7 -22.34 38.15 52.98
CA LYS A 7 -23.27 37.42 53.91
C LYS A 7 -24.69 37.91 53.61
N ARG A 8 -25.47 37.09 52.88
CA ARG A 8 -26.94 37.19 52.71
C ARG A 8 -27.36 38.47 51.92
N GLU A 9 -28.52 38.59 51.29
CA GLU A 9 -29.87 37.99 51.44
C GLU A 9 -30.41 37.60 50.04
N LYS A 10 -31.08 36.46 49.79
CA LYS A 10 -32.36 35.86 50.28
C LYS A 10 -33.64 36.34 49.56
N ASN A 11 -34.42 35.35 49.11
CA ASN A 11 -35.83 35.38 48.66
C ASN A 11 -36.06 35.99 47.25
N ALA A 12 -37.01 35.54 46.41
CA ALA A 12 -38.13 34.58 46.53
C ALA A 12 -38.09 33.57 45.32
N LEU A 13 -38.56 32.32 45.36
CA LEU A 13 -39.95 31.81 45.46
C LEU A 13 -40.89 32.47 44.40
N LEU A 14 -41.76 31.79 43.65
CA LEU A 14 -42.43 30.50 43.85
C LEU A 14 -43.01 29.93 42.52
N GLU A 15 -43.57 28.70 42.57
CA GLU A 15 -44.49 28.03 41.63
C GLU A 15 -43.86 27.19 40.49
N ALA A 16 -44.33 25.97 40.15
CA ALA A 16 -45.10 24.97 40.89
C ALA A 16 -44.94 23.57 40.24
N PHE A 17 -45.21 22.55 41.05
CA PHE A 17 -45.65 21.17 40.75
C PHE A 17 -46.53 21.02 39.48
N VAL A 18 -46.69 19.86 38.83
CA VAL A 18 -46.59 18.43 39.21
C VAL A 18 -45.98 17.63 38.01
N PHE A 19 -45.84 16.30 37.91
CA PHE A 19 -46.31 15.12 38.68
C PHE A 19 -45.22 14.02 38.64
N ALA A 20 -45.37 12.95 39.42
CA ALA A 20 -44.52 11.74 39.33
C ALA A 20 -45.31 10.51 38.83
N THR A 21 -44.70 9.71 37.95
CA THR A 21 -45.07 8.30 37.72
C THR A 21 -43.83 7.44 37.64
N ILE A 22 -43.69 6.53 38.60
CA ILE A 22 -42.66 5.50 38.63
C ILE A 22 -43.07 4.39 37.65
N PHE A 23 -42.18 4.00 36.74
CA PHE A 23 -42.29 2.73 36.04
C PHE A 23 -40.98 1.94 36.14
N SER A 24 -41.10 0.63 36.32
CA SER A 24 -40.03 -0.27 36.71
C SER A 24 -39.41 -0.99 35.52
N LEU A 25 -38.14 -1.37 35.67
CA LEU A 25 -37.39 -2.39 34.92
C LEU A 25 -37.37 -2.32 33.38
N VAL A 26 -36.16 -2.20 32.82
CA VAL A 26 -35.42 -3.26 32.10
C VAL A 26 -34.19 -2.60 31.45
N ALA A 27 -33.00 -3.11 31.73
CA ALA A 27 -31.78 -2.67 31.05
C ALA A 27 -31.55 -3.50 29.78
N PRO A 28 -31.48 -2.90 28.57
CA PRO A 28 -30.96 -3.58 27.41
C PRO A 28 -29.43 -3.53 27.43
N VAL A 29 -28.78 -4.69 27.47
CA VAL A 29 -27.35 -4.82 27.15
C VAL A 29 -27.19 -4.62 25.64
N GLY A 30 -27.14 -3.35 25.24
CA GLY A 30 -26.91 -2.94 23.86
C GLY A 30 -25.47 -3.20 23.45
N LEU A 31 -25.26 -4.28 22.69
CA LEU A 31 -23.97 -4.62 22.07
C LEU A 31 -23.44 -3.43 21.26
N PHE A 32 -22.14 -3.12 21.45
CA PHE A 32 -21.40 -2.13 20.66
C PHE A 32 -21.22 -2.62 19.21
N ASN A 33 -22.26 -2.48 18.39
CA ASN A 33 -22.19 -2.57 16.92
C ASN A 33 -22.15 -1.16 16.31
N SER A 34 -21.15 -0.37 16.71
CA SER A 34 -20.73 0.77 15.89
C SER A 34 -19.96 0.22 14.70
N PRO A 35 -20.43 0.35 13.44
CA PRO A 35 -19.59 0.03 12.31
C PRO A 35 -18.36 0.92 12.37
N LEU A 36 -17.18 0.32 12.18
CA LEU A 36 -15.93 1.03 11.98
C LEU A 36 -16.10 1.93 10.76
N LYS A 37 -16.41 3.21 11.00
CA LYS A 37 -16.27 4.26 9.99
C LYS A 37 -14.78 4.38 9.72
N VAL A 38 -14.31 3.62 8.74
CA VAL A 38 -13.11 3.97 8.00
C VAL A 38 -13.39 5.37 7.44
N GLN A 39 -12.83 6.39 8.08
CA GLN A 39 -12.83 7.72 7.50
C GLN A 39 -11.97 7.61 6.25
N GLU A 40 -12.62 7.79 5.11
CA GLU A 40 -11.96 8.11 3.86
C GLU A 40 -11.15 9.37 4.11
N VAL A 41 -9.84 9.20 4.30
CA VAL A 41 -8.91 10.32 4.49
C VAL A 41 -8.94 11.10 3.20
N LYS A 42 -9.54 12.29 3.22
CA LYS A 42 -9.50 13.18 2.08
C LYS A 42 -8.04 13.49 1.79
N ALA A 43 -7.65 13.44 0.53
CA ALA A 43 -6.29 13.79 0.06
C ALA A 43 -5.86 15.25 0.39
N GLN A 44 -6.72 16.03 1.05
CA GLN A 44 -6.48 17.39 1.51
C GLN A 44 -5.63 17.46 2.79
N ASP A 45 -5.41 16.34 3.50
CA ASP A 45 -4.60 16.28 4.74
C ASP A 45 -3.16 15.75 4.53
N LEU A 46 -2.74 15.46 3.29
CA LEU A 46 -1.35 15.12 2.99
C LEU A 46 -0.55 16.39 2.69
N CYS A 47 0.06 16.93 3.75
CA CYS A 47 1.02 18.04 3.77
C CYS A 47 0.47 19.42 3.33
N GLU A 48 0.38 20.35 4.27
CA GLU A 48 0.15 21.79 4.01
C GLU A 48 1.28 22.44 3.17
N VAL A 49 2.44 21.77 3.10
CA VAL A 49 3.65 22.20 2.42
C VAL A 49 4.01 21.19 1.32
N ALA A 50 4.27 21.68 0.10
CA ALA A 50 4.65 20.86 -1.05
C ALA A 50 5.86 19.95 -0.76
N ALA A 51 6.00 18.86 -1.49
CA ALA A 51 7.10 17.90 -1.36
C ALA A 51 7.95 17.80 -2.63
N ASP A 52 9.28 17.78 -2.46
CA ASP A 52 10.24 17.41 -3.49
C ASP A 52 10.65 15.95 -3.23
N VAL A 53 10.22 15.04 -4.08
CA VAL A 53 10.43 13.60 -3.90
C VAL A 53 11.39 13.05 -4.96
N VAL A 54 12.53 12.51 -4.52
CA VAL A 54 13.33 11.61 -5.36
C VAL A 54 12.90 10.17 -5.09
N LEU A 55 12.36 9.52 -6.12
CA LEU A 55 12.20 8.08 -6.17
C LEU A 55 13.54 7.47 -6.58
N ILE A 56 14.05 6.55 -5.76
CA ILE A 56 15.27 5.78 -6.03
C ILE A 56 14.83 4.33 -6.28
N THR A 57 15.00 3.83 -7.50
CA THR A 57 14.52 2.50 -7.89
C THR A 57 15.68 1.54 -8.12
N ASP A 58 15.68 0.43 -7.37
CA ASP A 58 16.59 -0.70 -7.62
C ASP A 58 16.23 -1.35 -8.97
N THR A 59 17.19 -1.37 -9.88
CA THR A 59 17.12 -2.02 -11.19
C THR A 59 18.15 -3.14 -11.32
N SER A 60 18.65 -3.70 -10.21
CA SER A 60 19.56 -4.85 -10.18
C SER A 60 18.95 -6.09 -10.86
N GLY A 61 19.78 -7.03 -11.28
CA GLY A 61 19.32 -8.28 -11.90
C GLY A 61 18.34 -9.07 -11.02
N SER A 62 18.48 -8.98 -9.70
CA SER A 62 17.57 -9.61 -8.72
C SER A 62 16.15 -9.06 -8.75
N MET A 63 15.93 -7.88 -9.33
CA MET A 63 14.60 -7.30 -9.52
C MET A 63 13.83 -7.92 -10.68
N ASN A 64 14.49 -8.73 -11.52
CA ASN A 64 13.83 -9.56 -12.54
C ASN A 64 13.23 -10.86 -11.96
N ASP A 65 13.62 -11.26 -10.75
CA ASP A 65 13.08 -12.44 -10.08
C ASP A 65 11.60 -12.24 -9.67
N GLY A 66 10.98 -13.31 -9.14
CA GLY A 66 9.61 -13.28 -8.62
C GLY A 66 8.55 -13.55 -9.68
N GLN A 67 8.92 -13.45 -10.96
CA GLN A 67 8.07 -13.92 -12.05
C GLN A 67 7.92 -15.44 -12.01
N ALA A 68 6.69 -15.92 -12.14
CA ALA A 68 6.38 -17.34 -12.24
C ALA A 68 5.20 -17.55 -13.19
N GLN A 69 5.27 -18.60 -14.00
CA GLN A 69 4.13 -19.04 -14.81
C GLN A 69 3.03 -19.59 -13.91
N SER A 70 1.77 -19.48 -14.33
CA SER A 70 0.68 -20.19 -13.66
C SER A 70 0.96 -21.69 -13.70
N LYS A 71 0.57 -22.41 -12.64
CA LYS A 71 0.74 -23.86 -12.56
C LYS A 71 -0.49 -24.53 -11.92
N CYS A 72 -0.74 -25.78 -12.32
CA CYS A 72 -1.70 -26.66 -11.66
C CYS A 72 -0.98 -27.92 -11.16
N LEU A 73 -1.16 -28.25 -9.89
CA LEU A 73 -0.91 -29.61 -9.39
C LEU A 73 -2.23 -30.36 -9.38
N TRP A 74 -2.30 -31.52 -10.03
CA TRP A 74 -3.51 -32.33 -10.10
C TRP A 74 -3.16 -33.83 -10.10
N TRP A 75 -4.16 -34.69 -9.95
CA TRP A 75 -3.96 -36.14 -9.84
C TRP A 75 -4.83 -36.91 -10.84
N SER A 76 -4.31 -37.99 -11.39
CA SER A 76 -5.05 -38.99 -12.18
C SER A 76 -4.77 -40.41 -11.70
N LEU A 77 -5.76 -41.28 -11.87
CA LEU A 77 -5.61 -42.70 -11.59
C LEU A 77 -5.04 -43.40 -12.82
N GLU A 78 -3.80 -43.87 -12.72
CA GLU A 78 -3.06 -44.45 -13.85
C GLU A 78 -2.59 -45.87 -13.54
N LEU A 79 -2.46 -46.70 -14.57
CA LEU A 79 -1.93 -48.06 -14.43
C LEU A 79 -0.40 -48.00 -14.38
N VAL A 80 0.16 -48.00 -13.17
CA VAL A 80 1.60 -48.01 -12.92
C VAL A 80 2.03 -49.46 -12.65
N GLY A 81 2.55 -50.10 -13.69
CA GLY A 81 2.88 -51.53 -13.66
C GLY A 81 1.62 -52.41 -13.53
N PRO A 82 1.54 -53.32 -12.54
CA PRO A 82 0.37 -54.20 -12.37
C PRO A 82 -0.77 -53.57 -11.56
N SER A 83 -0.65 -52.30 -11.11
CA SER A 83 -1.57 -51.68 -10.15
C SER A 83 -1.99 -50.27 -10.58
N TYR A 84 -3.24 -49.90 -10.30
CA TYR A 84 -3.67 -48.50 -10.40
C TYR A 84 -3.11 -47.67 -9.24
N GLN A 85 -2.53 -46.51 -9.55
CA GLN A 85 -1.95 -45.57 -8.59
C GLN A 85 -2.37 -44.15 -8.94
N TRP A 86 -2.52 -43.29 -7.92
CA TRP A 86 -2.74 -41.86 -8.12
C TRP A 86 -1.42 -41.17 -8.43
N VAL A 87 -1.26 -40.73 -9.68
CA VAL A 87 -0.07 -40.03 -10.16
C VAL A 87 -0.32 -38.52 -10.09
N GLN A 88 0.62 -37.78 -9.50
CA GLN A 88 0.58 -36.31 -9.47
C GLN A 88 1.20 -35.75 -10.75
N HIS A 89 0.49 -34.82 -11.38
CA HIS A 89 0.91 -34.08 -12.57
C HIS A 89 1.20 -32.62 -12.25
N THR A 90 1.92 -31.94 -13.14
CA THR A 90 2.18 -30.50 -13.05
C THR A 90 2.12 -29.89 -14.44
N ASP A 91 1.12 -29.05 -14.67
CA ASP A 91 0.95 -28.29 -15.92
C ASP A 91 1.20 -26.81 -15.69
N TYR A 92 1.78 -26.14 -16.69
CA TYR A 92 2.16 -24.72 -16.65
C TYR A 92 1.43 -23.90 -17.72
N ASN A 93 1.28 -22.60 -17.48
CA ASN A 93 0.58 -21.66 -18.37
C ASN A 93 -0.91 -22.01 -18.60
N ILE A 94 -1.52 -22.69 -17.63
CA ILE A 94 -2.93 -23.05 -17.63
C ILE A 94 -3.79 -21.98 -16.94
N THR A 95 -5.11 -22.04 -17.12
CA THR A 95 -6.07 -21.18 -16.41
C THR A 95 -6.54 -21.83 -15.11
N GLU A 96 -7.00 -21.00 -14.16
CA GLU A 96 -7.61 -21.48 -12.91
C GLU A 96 -8.78 -22.44 -13.18
N ALA A 97 -9.67 -22.07 -14.10
CA ALA A 97 -10.81 -22.90 -14.51
C ALA A 97 -10.38 -24.26 -15.09
N TRP A 98 -9.28 -24.32 -15.85
CA TRP A 98 -8.73 -25.59 -16.33
C TRP A 98 -8.21 -26.45 -15.17
N CYS A 99 -7.54 -25.83 -14.19
CA CYS A 99 -7.03 -26.55 -13.03
C CYS A 99 -8.16 -27.10 -12.15
N LEU A 100 -9.18 -26.29 -11.86
CA LEU A 100 -10.35 -26.71 -11.08
C LEU A 100 -11.16 -27.82 -11.79
N ALA A 101 -11.16 -27.84 -13.13
CA ALA A 101 -11.77 -28.94 -13.90
C ALA A 101 -11.01 -30.28 -13.81
N LYS A 102 -9.79 -30.29 -13.21
CA LYS A 102 -9.03 -31.51 -12.90
C LYS A 102 -9.27 -32.04 -11.49
N ASP A 103 -9.99 -31.30 -10.64
CA ASP A 103 -10.24 -31.67 -9.25
C ASP A 103 -10.92 -33.05 -9.14
N GLN A 104 -10.37 -33.92 -8.30
CA GLN A 104 -10.90 -35.27 -8.01
C GLN A 104 -11.60 -35.34 -6.64
N GLY A 105 -11.75 -34.20 -5.96
CA GLY A 105 -12.46 -34.05 -4.70
C GLY A 105 -11.54 -33.90 -3.48
N PRO A 106 -12.11 -33.83 -2.26
CA PRO A 106 -11.42 -33.28 -1.07
C PRO A 106 -10.11 -33.97 -0.65
N SER A 107 -9.91 -35.23 -1.03
CA SER A 107 -8.69 -35.99 -0.74
C SER A 107 -7.58 -35.83 -1.77
N LEU A 108 -7.88 -35.33 -2.98
CA LEU A 108 -6.96 -35.09 -4.09
C LEU A 108 -7.30 -33.76 -4.82
N PRO A 109 -7.31 -32.62 -4.09
CA PRO A 109 -7.84 -31.36 -4.61
C PRO A 109 -6.85 -30.68 -5.55
N ALA A 110 -7.27 -30.38 -6.79
CA ALA A 110 -6.42 -29.68 -7.75
C ALA A 110 -5.95 -28.31 -7.21
N VAL A 111 -4.63 -28.09 -7.16
CA VAL A 111 -4.02 -26.87 -6.59
C VAL A 111 -3.53 -25.96 -7.71
N TYR A 112 -4.28 -24.90 -7.96
CA TYR A 112 -3.86 -23.81 -8.83
C TYR A 112 -2.88 -22.88 -8.11
N SER A 113 -1.88 -22.38 -8.83
CA SER A 113 -1.11 -21.21 -8.44
C SER A 113 -1.12 -20.23 -9.62
N ALA A 114 -1.56 -19.00 -9.36
CA ALA A 114 -1.59 -17.95 -10.37
C ALA A 114 -0.18 -17.59 -10.86
N ALA A 115 -0.10 -17.06 -12.07
CA ALA A 115 1.12 -16.43 -12.55
C ALA A 115 1.46 -15.20 -11.69
N THR A 116 2.74 -14.95 -11.47
CA THR A 116 3.25 -13.77 -10.76
C THR A 116 4.17 -12.97 -11.67
N GLU A 117 4.16 -11.66 -11.50
CA GLU A 117 5.05 -10.72 -12.21
C GLU A 117 6.37 -10.53 -11.44
N SER A 118 7.35 -9.90 -12.08
CA SER A 118 8.66 -9.65 -11.44
C SER A 118 8.60 -8.63 -10.30
N LYS A 119 9.60 -8.64 -9.41
CA LYS A 119 9.74 -7.61 -8.35
C LYS A 119 9.75 -6.19 -8.94
N LEU A 120 10.43 -5.98 -10.07
CA LEU A 120 10.48 -4.70 -10.78
C LEU A 120 9.10 -4.27 -11.29
N PHE A 121 8.25 -5.19 -11.77
CA PHE A 121 6.88 -4.86 -12.16
C PHE A 121 6.08 -4.28 -10.99
N TYR A 122 6.16 -4.92 -9.82
CA TYR A 122 5.47 -4.42 -8.63
C TYR A 122 6.07 -3.10 -8.11
N ALA A 123 7.39 -2.92 -8.18
CA ALA A 123 8.05 -1.66 -7.83
C ALA A 123 7.58 -0.51 -8.75
N LYS A 124 7.56 -0.71 -10.08
CA LYS A 124 7.00 0.25 -11.05
C LYS A 124 5.54 0.57 -10.74
N LYS A 125 4.72 -0.45 -10.44
CA LYS A 125 3.30 -0.28 -10.10
C LYS A 125 3.12 0.56 -8.84
N ALA A 126 3.87 0.27 -7.78
CA ALA A 126 3.86 1.03 -6.53
C ALA A 126 4.30 2.48 -6.74
N ALA A 127 5.40 2.72 -7.46
CA ALA A 127 5.90 4.05 -7.77
C ALA A 127 4.91 4.87 -8.63
N ASN A 128 4.26 4.25 -9.61
CA ASN A 128 3.20 4.89 -10.39
C ASN A 128 1.99 5.27 -9.51
N THR A 129 1.53 4.38 -8.63
CA THR A 129 0.44 4.66 -7.67
C THR A 129 0.83 5.75 -6.67
N PHE A 130 2.09 5.81 -6.23
CA PHE A 130 2.57 6.91 -5.41
C PHE A 130 2.50 8.25 -6.17
N LEU A 131 2.97 8.27 -7.43
CA LEU A 131 2.90 9.44 -8.31
C LEU A 131 1.47 9.87 -8.70
N ASP A 132 0.47 8.99 -8.60
CA ASP A 132 -0.95 9.35 -8.71
C ASP A 132 -1.49 10.15 -7.52
N ASN A 133 -0.86 10.04 -6.35
CA ASN A 133 -1.28 10.69 -5.11
C ASN A 133 -0.53 12.01 -4.82
N MET A 134 0.42 12.41 -5.67
CA MET A 134 1.16 13.66 -5.49
C MET A 134 0.34 14.88 -5.94
N GLY A 135 0.45 15.98 -5.20
CA GLY A 135 -0.21 17.25 -5.49
C GLY A 135 0.45 18.01 -6.63
N THR A 136 -0.28 18.92 -7.28
CA THR A 136 0.21 19.69 -8.46
C THR A 136 1.40 20.62 -8.18
N ASN A 137 1.67 20.88 -6.91
CA ASN A 137 2.79 21.71 -6.45
C ASN A 137 4.02 20.86 -6.04
N ASP A 138 3.85 19.55 -5.90
CA ASP A 138 4.92 18.64 -5.54
C ASP A 138 5.83 18.41 -6.74
N GLN A 139 7.11 18.16 -6.50
CA GLN A 139 8.06 17.77 -7.52
C GLN A 139 8.41 16.30 -7.38
N SER A 140 8.55 15.61 -8.50
CA SER A 140 9.05 14.23 -8.54
C SER A 140 10.29 14.12 -9.40
N ALA A 141 11.23 13.29 -8.96
CA ALA A 141 12.43 12.89 -9.68
C ALA A 141 12.59 11.37 -9.63
N LEU A 142 13.40 10.83 -10.55
CA LEU A 142 13.76 9.42 -10.60
C LEU A 142 15.27 9.26 -10.73
N VAL A 143 15.85 8.56 -9.75
CA VAL A 143 17.16 7.93 -9.85
C VAL A 143 16.91 6.42 -10.02
N GLN A 144 17.52 5.80 -11.03
CA GLN A 144 17.67 4.35 -11.02
C GLN A 144 19.03 3.97 -10.45
N PHE A 145 19.17 2.73 -9.98
CA PHE A 145 20.49 2.18 -9.73
C PHE A 145 20.55 0.67 -9.93
N ASN A 146 21.67 0.23 -10.48
CA ASN A 146 22.10 -1.17 -10.50
C ASN A 146 23.59 -1.24 -10.17
N SER A 147 24.45 -1.74 -11.06
CA SER A 147 25.90 -1.56 -10.96
C SER A 147 26.30 -0.07 -11.03
N ILE A 148 25.51 0.74 -11.73
CA ILE A 148 25.68 2.19 -11.90
C ILE A 148 24.42 2.90 -11.42
N SER A 149 24.57 4.10 -10.87
CA SER A 149 23.49 5.02 -10.51
C SER A 149 23.34 6.13 -11.55
N SER A 150 22.11 6.55 -11.84
CA SER A 150 21.81 7.62 -12.79
C SER A 150 20.50 8.34 -12.47
N LEU A 151 20.55 9.69 -12.54
CA LEU A 151 19.36 10.53 -12.55
C LEU A 151 18.70 10.47 -13.93
N GLU A 152 17.66 9.65 -14.05
CA GLU A 152 16.90 9.49 -15.30
C GLU A 152 15.91 10.65 -15.52
N LYS A 153 15.42 11.26 -14.43
CA LYS A 153 14.50 12.40 -14.49
C LYS A 153 14.69 13.33 -13.30
N GLY A 154 15.09 14.58 -13.57
CA GLY A 154 15.20 15.63 -12.55
C GLY A 154 13.84 16.15 -12.06
N LEU A 155 13.84 16.80 -10.90
CA LEU A 155 12.68 17.31 -10.19
C LEU A 155 11.81 18.21 -11.07
N SER A 156 10.54 17.85 -11.18
CA SER A 156 9.47 18.70 -11.71
C SER A 156 8.09 18.17 -11.30
N ASN A 157 7.08 19.05 -11.34
CA ASN A 157 5.67 18.70 -11.13
C ASN A 157 5.02 17.94 -12.31
N ASN A 158 5.79 17.62 -13.37
CA ASN A 158 5.32 16.71 -14.41
C ASN A 158 5.50 15.26 -13.96
N HIS A 159 4.58 14.77 -13.11
CA HIS A 159 4.58 13.38 -12.65
C HIS A 159 4.38 12.38 -13.79
N ALA A 160 3.63 12.73 -14.84
CA ALA A 160 3.42 11.88 -16.00
C ALA A 160 4.74 11.55 -16.73
N SER A 161 5.67 12.51 -16.84
CA SER A 161 7.01 12.26 -17.36
C SER A 161 7.82 11.32 -16.46
N THR A 162 7.72 11.45 -15.13
CA THR A 162 8.35 10.51 -14.18
C THR A 162 7.82 9.09 -14.37
N LYS A 163 6.50 8.91 -14.52
CA LYS A 163 5.87 7.60 -14.80
C LYS A 163 6.33 7.00 -16.12
N ALA A 164 6.47 7.81 -17.18
CA ALA A 164 6.95 7.32 -18.47
C ALA A 164 8.35 6.71 -18.37
N VAL A 165 9.24 7.33 -17.60
CA VAL A 165 10.59 6.82 -17.33
C VAL A 165 10.56 5.56 -16.44
N ILE A 166 9.79 5.57 -15.35
CA ILE A 166 9.58 4.38 -14.48
C ILE A 166 9.13 3.18 -15.29
N ASN A 167 8.16 3.37 -16.19
CA ASN A 167 7.65 2.30 -17.04
C ASN A 167 8.73 1.73 -17.98
N GLY A 168 9.73 2.53 -18.37
CA GLY A 168 10.86 2.12 -19.19
C GLY A 168 11.99 1.36 -18.48
N LEU A 169 12.06 1.35 -17.14
CA LEU A 169 13.17 0.71 -16.40
C LEU A 169 13.30 -0.79 -16.68
N THR A 170 14.53 -1.32 -16.69
CA THR A 170 14.81 -2.75 -16.91
C THR A 170 15.80 -3.28 -15.86
N ALA A 171 15.64 -4.54 -15.47
CA ALA A 171 16.49 -5.17 -14.45
C ALA A 171 17.78 -5.73 -15.07
N ALA A 172 18.94 -5.33 -14.56
CA ALA A 172 20.27 -5.78 -14.97
C ALA A 172 21.32 -5.51 -13.87
N GLY A 173 22.48 -6.19 -13.91
CA GLY A 173 23.62 -5.83 -13.06
C GLY A 173 23.46 -6.07 -11.55
N SER A 174 24.30 -5.39 -10.76
CA SER A 174 24.43 -5.50 -9.30
C SER A 174 23.60 -4.43 -8.56
N THR A 175 23.86 -4.19 -7.26
CA THR A 175 23.12 -3.25 -6.41
C THR A 175 24.06 -2.20 -5.79
N ASN A 176 24.14 -1.01 -6.37
CA ASN A 176 24.96 0.13 -5.91
C ASN A 176 24.09 1.24 -5.29
N ILE A 177 23.55 0.95 -4.12
CA ILE A 177 22.71 1.88 -3.34
C ILE A 177 23.44 3.16 -2.90
N GLY A 178 24.77 3.11 -2.74
CA GLY A 178 25.57 4.24 -2.26
C GLY A 178 25.57 5.42 -3.24
N ASP A 179 25.86 5.14 -4.52
CA ASP A 179 25.77 6.17 -5.57
C ASP A 179 24.31 6.57 -5.86
N ALA A 180 23.33 5.68 -5.61
CA ALA A 180 21.91 6.01 -5.74
C ALA A 180 21.48 7.12 -4.76
N ILE A 181 21.80 6.94 -3.48
CA ILE A 181 21.54 7.92 -2.42
C ILE A 181 22.27 9.23 -2.72
N LYS A 182 23.53 9.15 -3.19
CA LYS A 182 24.33 10.33 -3.57
C LYS A 182 23.67 11.14 -4.69
N GLU A 183 23.24 10.51 -5.78
CA GLU A 183 22.54 11.21 -6.88
C GLU A 183 21.22 11.83 -6.38
N GLY A 184 20.47 11.14 -5.53
CA GLY A 184 19.26 11.70 -4.91
C GLY A 184 19.53 12.91 -4.01
N ILE A 185 20.62 12.90 -3.23
CA ILE A 185 21.06 14.06 -2.43
C ILE A 185 21.49 15.22 -3.33
N LEU A 186 22.18 14.96 -4.44
CA LEU A 186 22.56 15.98 -5.42
C LEU A 186 21.31 16.62 -6.05
N GLU A 187 20.31 15.82 -6.41
CA GLU A 187 19.08 16.32 -7.02
C GLU A 187 18.23 17.16 -6.05
N LEU A 188 18.04 16.68 -4.81
CA LEU A 188 17.34 17.42 -3.75
C LEU A 188 18.06 18.71 -3.33
N ASN A 189 19.33 18.91 -3.71
CA ASN A 189 20.08 20.14 -3.49
C ASN A 189 20.39 20.90 -4.79
N SER A 190 19.80 20.49 -5.91
CA SER A 190 19.94 21.16 -7.19
C SER A 190 19.13 22.46 -7.25
N VAL A 191 19.38 23.26 -8.30
CA VAL A 191 18.60 24.47 -8.60
C VAL A 191 17.15 24.21 -9.00
N ARG A 192 16.74 22.94 -9.18
CA ARG A 192 15.34 22.56 -9.46
C ARG A 192 14.50 22.46 -8.19
N ALA A 193 15.13 22.07 -7.08
CA ALA A 193 14.47 21.84 -5.81
C ALA A 193 13.85 23.13 -5.26
N ASN A 194 12.62 23.02 -4.77
CA ASN A 194 11.88 24.08 -4.12
C ASN A 194 12.43 24.31 -2.70
N PRO A 195 13.00 25.49 -2.37
CA PRO A 195 13.57 25.75 -1.04
C PRO A 195 12.54 25.78 0.10
N GLN A 196 11.25 25.76 -0.21
CA GLN A 196 10.15 25.71 0.77
C GLN A 196 9.48 24.32 0.83
N ALA A 197 9.87 23.36 -0.02
CA ALA A 197 9.29 22.03 -0.02
C ALA A 197 9.96 21.09 0.99
N ASN A 198 9.19 20.11 1.46
CA ASN A 198 9.70 18.96 2.20
C ASN A 198 10.52 18.07 1.25
N LYS A 199 11.81 17.89 1.55
CA LYS A 199 12.72 17.06 0.74
C LYS A 199 12.61 15.60 1.18
N VAL A 200 12.17 14.73 0.29
CA VAL A 200 11.89 13.32 0.57
C VAL A 200 12.66 12.43 -0.42
N MET A 201 13.18 11.32 0.10
CA MET A 201 13.82 10.26 -0.68
C MET A 201 13.11 8.96 -0.36
N ILE A 202 12.63 8.25 -1.39
CA ILE A 202 11.95 6.96 -1.26
C ILE A 202 12.77 5.92 -2.02
N LEU A 203 13.02 4.79 -1.39
CA LEU A 203 13.77 3.63 -1.90
C LEU A 203 12.88 2.38 -1.83
#